data_AF-Q6H5V8-F1
#
_entry.id   AF-Q6H5V8-F1
#
_cell.length_a   1.000
_cell.length_b   1.000
_cell.length_c   1.000
_cell.angle_alpha   90.00
_cell.angle_beta   90.00
_cell.angle_gamma   90.00
#
_symmetry.space_group_name_H-M   'P 1'
#
loop_
_entity.id
_entity.type
_entity.pdbx_description
1 polymer ?
#
loop_
_entity_poly.entity_id
_entity_poly.type
_entity_poly.pdbx_seq_one_letter_code
_entity_poly.pdbx_strand_id
1 'polypeptide(L)'
;MFDMMLAWEHPGAVVEDELSENHSALRTTVDIEDDDEGSIFYANSTRLAVQVNDKKTVGLGAFARIAPSCPIIADLVTVHNLFDALTCSSGGRLHFFVFDKYIKSLDKVFRSVKGILQSPLASSFHLDAGECILAMDGDRPIHPVFQHIGISAWPGRLILTTHALYFQSIKVGYGDKIVKYDLATDSDQVIKRDFTGPLGVRLFDKAVMYKSSTLTEPIYFDFPELGGPSRRDYWLAIAREVLQVNKFIRKFNLENVQRAEALSKAILGILRYSAVKEAFHISPSHFKTTLTFSLAEKLPKGDMVLKALYANYFQLLDTSLSHLVTESPVDNRLQNHSLPFSLYALSRMGFILLKRKDEAQSEISFCAVCFGVTKSLEAALEESICYSERIDAARATIDQVKVEGVDANLALMQELLFPFTQVVKLTYSLTKWEDPLKSFLFLAFTLYVIQRGFIAYMLPSFFLAFAVVMLWHKYNGREQLLGVLEVRTPPSKNPVEQILTLQDAISKLEETLQSVNIVLLKFRAVLFAAVPKTTEMVAVAFLAASAFLIFVPWRHLLLIAVLEVYTREMPLRKQNTEKFRRRIREWWARIPAAPVQMIKPNESKKKR
;
A
#
# COMPACT_ATOMS: atom_id res chain seq x y z
N MET A 1 -11.38 -8.87 28.62
CA MET A 1 -11.54 -8.78 27.15
C MET A 1 -11.20 -10.09 26.45
N PHE A 2 -10.04 -10.72 26.70
CA PHE A 2 -9.70 -12.01 26.06
C PHE A 2 -10.74 -13.10 26.33
N ASP A 3 -11.22 -13.23 27.57
CA ASP A 3 -12.29 -14.19 27.90
C ASP A 3 -13.62 -13.90 27.17
N MET A 4 -13.91 -12.62 26.90
CA MET A 4 -15.08 -12.26 26.08
C MET A 4 -14.92 -12.73 24.63
N MET A 5 -13.69 -12.67 24.10
CA MET A 5 -13.38 -13.18 22.76
C MET A 5 -13.48 -14.70 22.71
N LEU A 6 -13.00 -15.41 23.73
CA LEU A 6 -13.16 -16.86 23.84
C LEU A 6 -14.64 -17.27 23.94
N ALA A 7 -15.42 -16.56 24.76
CA ALA A 7 -16.85 -16.81 24.93
C ALA A 7 -17.65 -16.58 23.63
N TRP A 8 -17.23 -15.61 22.81
CA TRP A 8 -17.85 -15.35 21.51
C TRP A 8 -17.52 -16.41 20.46
N GLU A 9 -16.34 -17.01 20.52
CA GLU A 9 -15.94 -18.08 19.59
C GLU A 9 -16.68 -19.40 19.88
N HIS A 10 -17.02 -19.66 21.15
CA HIS A 10 -17.78 -20.83 21.58
C HIS A 10 -18.99 -20.41 22.43
N PRO A 11 -20.03 -19.80 21.82
CA PRO A 11 -21.21 -19.37 22.55
C PRO A 11 -21.96 -20.61 23.05
N GLY A 12 -21.82 -20.94 24.34
CA GLY A 12 -22.48 -22.08 24.98
C GLY A 12 -21.56 -23.24 25.40
N ALA A 13 -20.23 -23.12 25.28
CA ALA A 13 -19.32 -24.07 25.92
C ALA A 13 -19.39 -23.88 27.44
N VAL A 14 -20.23 -24.68 28.10
CA VAL A 14 -20.11 -24.95 29.53
C VAL A 14 -18.67 -25.40 29.78
N VAL A 15 -18.06 -24.86 30.84
CA VAL A 15 -16.75 -25.30 31.31
C VAL A 15 -16.90 -26.74 31.79
N GLU A 16 -16.87 -27.70 30.87
CA GLU A 16 -16.60 -29.08 31.20
C GLU A 16 -15.08 -29.21 31.27
N ASP A 17 -14.59 -29.14 32.51
CA ASP A 17 -13.30 -29.70 32.85
C ASP A 17 -13.30 -31.19 32.52
N GLU A 18 -12.17 -31.64 31.98
CA GLU A 18 -11.68 -33.01 31.91
C GLU A 18 -12.17 -33.96 30.78
N LEU A 19 -11.16 -34.37 29.99
CA LEU A 19 -10.96 -35.66 29.30
C LEU A 19 -11.75 -35.97 28.01
N SER A 20 -11.05 -35.85 26.88
CA SER A 20 -10.85 -37.00 25.98
C SER A 20 -9.66 -36.77 25.06
N GLU A 21 -8.75 -37.73 25.08
CA GLU A 21 -7.60 -37.85 24.18
C GLU A 21 -8.01 -38.15 22.72
N ASN A 22 -7.02 -37.94 21.84
CA ASN A 22 -6.85 -38.52 20.51
C ASN A 22 -7.75 -38.00 19.38
N HIS A 23 -7.15 -37.24 18.47
CA HIS A 23 -6.95 -37.72 17.09
C HIS A 23 -5.88 -36.89 16.38
N SER A 24 -4.75 -37.55 16.10
CA SER A 24 -3.75 -37.14 15.13
C SER A 24 -4.35 -37.05 13.73
N ALA A 25 -4.18 -35.91 13.05
CA ALA A 25 -4.29 -35.84 11.59
C ALA A 25 -3.40 -34.71 11.05
N LEU A 26 -2.22 -35.13 10.56
CA LEU A 26 -1.49 -34.64 9.40
C LEU A 26 -1.72 -33.17 8.99
N ARG A 27 -0.77 -32.28 9.31
CA ARG A 27 -0.64 -31.00 8.61
C ARG A 27 0.69 -30.94 7.88
N THR A 28 0.57 -30.97 6.57
CA THR A 28 1.61 -30.75 5.57
C THR A 28 2.31 -29.41 5.85
N THR A 29 3.59 -29.46 6.21
CA THR A 29 4.48 -28.31 6.21
C THR A 29 4.78 -27.97 4.74
N VAL A 30 4.15 -26.91 4.24
CA VAL A 30 4.69 -26.20 3.08
C VAL A 30 5.63 -25.15 3.64
N ASP A 31 6.92 -25.43 3.55
CA ASP A 31 7.97 -24.46 3.79
C ASP A 31 7.85 -23.38 2.71
N ILE A 32 7.33 -22.21 3.10
CA ILE A 32 7.49 -20.98 2.34
C ILE A 32 8.73 -20.31 2.94
N GLU A 33 9.85 -20.43 2.23
CA GLU A 33 11.03 -19.59 2.43
C GLU A 33 10.65 -18.14 2.05
N ASP A 34 10.09 -17.40 3.01
CA ASP A 34 9.99 -15.95 2.90
C ASP A 34 11.31 -15.33 3.38
N ASP A 35 12.17 -14.98 2.42
CA ASP A 35 13.36 -14.13 2.58
C ASP A 35 12.95 -12.67 2.88
N ASP A 36 12.25 -12.44 4.00
CA ASP A 36 12.06 -11.09 4.54
C ASP A 36 12.48 -11.05 6.01
N GLU A 37 13.48 -10.20 6.23
CA GLU A 37 14.36 -10.06 7.39
C GLU A 37 13.64 -9.71 8.71
N GLY A 38 12.89 -10.66 9.27
CA GLY A 38 12.40 -10.66 10.65
C GLY A 38 13.28 -11.57 11.50
N SER A 39 13.89 -11.06 12.57
CA SER A 39 14.88 -11.81 13.36
C SER A 39 14.36 -13.20 13.79
N ILE A 40 14.97 -14.24 13.23
CA ILE A 40 14.67 -15.68 13.40
C ILE A 40 14.62 -16.09 14.88
N PHE A 41 15.37 -15.39 15.74
CA PHE A 41 15.52 -15.68 17.16
C PHE A 41 14.28 -15.37 18.02
N TYR A 42 13.55 -14.29 17.72
CA TYR A 42 12.36 -13.92 18.49
C TYR A 42 11.10 -14.69 18.05
N ALA A 43 10.96 -14.93 16.74
CA ALA A 43 9.88 -15.76 16.19
C ALA A 43 9.93 -17.19 16.74
N ASN A 44 11.13 -17.74 16.97
CA ASN A 44 11.30 -19.06 17.57
C ASN A 44 10.79 -19.15 19.01
N SER A 45 10.97 -18.09 19.81
CA SER A 45 10.57 -18.10 21.23
C SER A 45 9.05 -18.03 21.41
N THR A 46 8.36 -17.22 20.59
CA THR A 46 6.89 -17.20 20.59
C THR A 46 6.33 -18.48 19.98
N ARG A 47 6.92 -19.01 18.91
CA ARG A 47 6.51 -20.27 18.27
C ARG A 47 6.63 -21.48 19.21
N LEU A 48 7.70 -21.57 20.02
CA LEU A 48 7.85 -22.59 21.07
C LEU A 48 6.79 -22.44 22.17
N ALA A 49 6.48 -21.22 22.59
CA ALA A 49 5.43 -20.96 23.59
C ALA A 49 4.01 -21.25 23.07
N VAL A 50 3.75 -21.06 21.76
CA VAL A 50 2.50 -21.45 21.10
C VAL A 50 2.25 -22.96 21.22
N GLN A 51 3.28 -23.78 20.99
CA GLN A 51 3.18 -25.24 21.00
C GLN A 51 2.85 -25.83 22.38
N VAL A 52 3.01 -25.06 23.45
CA VAL A 52 2.78 -25.51 24.84
C VAL A 52 1.37 -25.15 25.34
N ASN A 53 0.65 -24.23 24.67
CA ASN A 53 -0.63 -23.72 25.17
C ASN A 53 -1.81 -24.07 24.24
N ASP A 54 -2.32 -25.29 24.41
CA ASP A 54 -3.19 -25.95 23.43
C ASP A 54 -4.70 -25.78 23.64
N LYS A 55 -5.19 -24.99 24.62
CA LYS A 55 -6.62 -25.09 25.00
C LYS A 55 -7.49 -23.84 24.89
N LYS A 56 -6.93 -22.63 24.66
CA LYS A 56 -7.75 -21.40 24.54
C LYS A 56 -7.16 -20.42 23.54
N THR A 57 -7.57 -20.54 22.27
CA THR A 57 -7.16 -19.63 21.19
C THR A 57 -8.36 -18.85 20.67
N VAL A 58 -8.09 -17.63 20.19
CA VAL A 58 -9.07 -16.73 19.62
C VAL A 58 -8.92 -16.67 18.10
N GLY A 59 -10.00 -16.86 17.36
CA GLY A 59 -10.09 -16.70 15.92
C GLY A 59 -10.29 -15.25 15.47
N LEU A 60 -10.02 -14.99 14.19
CA LEU A 60 -10.12 -13.65 13.59
C LEU A 60 -11.50 -13.01 13.78
N GLY A 61 -12.58 -13.79 13.61
CA GLY A 61 -13.96 -13.27 13.71
C GLY A 61 -14.31 -12.75 15.12
N ALA A 62 -13.90 -13.47 16.17
CA ALA A 62 -14.13 -13.05 17.55
C ALA A 62 -13.28 -11.82 17.91
N PHE A 63 -12.02 -11.79 17.48
CA PHE A 63 -11.14 -10.64 17.68
C PHE A 63 -11.65 -9.39 16.95
N ALA A 64 -12.00 -9.51 15.66
CA ALA A 64 -12.48 -8.42 14.84
C ALA A 64 -13.78 -7.81 15.37
N ARG A 65 -14.61 -8.60 16.07
CA ARG A 65 -15.88 -8.12 16.62
C ARG A 65 -15.73 -7.39 17.96
N ILE A 66 -14.86 -7.89 18.85
CA ILE A 66 -14.77 -7.40 20.23
C ILE A 66 -13.64 -6.37 20.40
N ALA A 67 -12.48 -6.59 19.79
CA ALA A 67 -11.32 -5.72 20.01
C ALA A 67 -11.58 -4.25 19.59
N PRO A 68 -12.28 -3.95 18.47
CA PRO A 68 -12.62 -2.58 18.09
C PRO A 68 -13.60 -1.87 19.04
N SER A 69 -14.24 -2.60 19.95
CA SER A 69 -15.01 -2.00 21.05
C SER A 69 -14.11 -1.27 22.06
N CYS A 70 -12.78 -1.29 21.89
CA CYS A 70 -11.83 -0.43 22.57
C CYS A 70 -10.76 0.09 21.58
N PRO A 71 -10.85 1.36 21.11
CA PRO A 71 -9.94 2.01 20.17
C PRO A 71 -8.48 2.01 20.59
N ILE A 72 -8.24 1.89 21.91
CA ILE A 72 -6.91 1.74 22.47
C ILE A 72 -6.30 0.41 22.01
N ILE A 73 -7.09 -0.66 22.00
CA ILE A 73 -6.66 -2.02 21.68
C ILE A 73 -6.68 -2.27 20.18
N ALA A 74 -7.79 -1.95 19.51
CA ALA A 74 -7.89 -2.13 18.06
C ALA A 74 -8.78 -1.07 17.41
N ASP A 75 -8.53 -0.79 16.15
CA ASP A 75 -9.37 0.08 15.32
C ASP A 75 -10.09 -0.78 14.30
N LEU A 76 -11.33 -0.42 14.01
CA LEU A 76 -12.19 -1.14 13.10
C LEU A 76 -11.55 -1.34 11.71
N VAL A 77 -10.82 -0.33 11.21
CA VAL A 77 -10.21 -0.38 9.87
C VAL A 77 -8.98 -1.29 9.83
N THR A 78 -8.21 -1.34 10.92
CA THR A 78 -6.90 -2.02 10.95
C THR A 78 -6.92 -3.33 11.74
N VAL A 79 -8.09 -3.79 12.19
CA VAL A 79 -8.23 -4.96 13.07
C VAL A 79 -7.73 -6.25 12.43
N HIS A 80 -8.01 -6.48 11.14
CA HIS A 80 -7.54 -7.65 10.41
C HIS A 80 -6.01 -7.66 10.31
N ASN A 81 -5.40 -6.54 9.92
CA ASN A 81 -3.95 -6.40 9.85
C ASN A 81 -3.28 -6.55 11.22
N LEU A 82 -3.91 -6.05 12.29
CA LEU A 82 -3.43 -6.22 13.65
C LEU A 82 -3.47 -7.69 14.07
N PHE A 83 -4.57 -8.40 13.78
CA PHE A 83 -4.68 -9.82 14.06
C PHE A 83 -3.62 -10.63 13.30
N ASP A 84 -3.42 -10.36 12.02
CA ASP A 84 -2.38 -11.00 11.22
C ASP A 84 -1.00 -10.75 11.83
N ALA A 85 -0.68 -9.50 12.17
CA ALA A 85 0.60 -9.16 12.78
C ALA A 85 0.84 -9.88 14.13
N LEU A 86 -0.22 -10.05 14.94
CA LEU A 86 -0.13 -10.81 16.19
C LEU A 86 -0.01 -12.32 15.96
N THR A 87 -0.63 -12.84 14.90
CA THR A 87 -0.76 -14.29 14.66
C THR A 87 0.20 -14.85 13.61
N CYS A 88 1.06 -14.01 13.01
CA CYS A 88 2.12 -14.42 12.08
C CYS A 88 2.95 -15.60 12.60
N SER A 89 3.25 -15.63 13.91
CA SER A 89 4.05 -16.71 14.52
C SER A 89 3.24 -17.90 15.05
N SER A 90 1.91 -17.80 15.07
CA SER A 90 1.00 -18.74 15.74
C SER A 90 0.01 -19.44 14.78
N GLY A 91 0.28 -19.43 13.47
CA GLY A 91 -0.51 -20.17 12.49
C GLY A 91 -1.95 -19.67 12.36
N GLY A 92 -2.18 -18.37 12.54
CA GLY A 92 -3.49 -17.73 12.31
C GLY A 92 -4.50 -17.85 13.45
N ARG A 93 -4.08 -18.29 14.65
CA ARG A 93 -4.91 -18.24 15.87
C ARG A 93 -4.23 -17.40 16.94
N LEU A 94 -4.99 -16.60 17.68
CA LEU A 94 -4.46 -15.72 18.71
C LEU A 94 -4.44 -16.42 20.07
N HIS A 95 -3.24 -16.67 20.61
CA HIS A 95 -3.07 -17.23 21.95
C HIS A 95 -3.07 -16.13 23.01
N PHE A 96 -3.52 -16.46 24.23
CA PHE A 96 -3.57 -15.51 25.34
C PHE A 96 -2.23 -14.84 25.62
N PHE A 97 -1.13 -15.60 25.62
CA PHE A 97 0.19 -15.05 25.95
C PHE A 97 0.66 -14.00 24.91
N VAL A 98 0.30 -14.17 23.64
CA VAL A 98 0.59 -13.19 22.58
C VAL A 98 -0.22 -11.92 22.83
N PHE A 99 -1.51 -12.08 23.14
CA PHE A 99 -2.38 -10.96 23.46
C PHE A 99 -1.94 -10.21 24.73
N ASP A 100 -1.58 -10.93 25.79
CA ASP A 100 -1.07 -10.36 27.04
C ASP A 100 0.25 -9.61 26.81
N LYS A 101 1.18 -10.18 26.04
CA LYS A 101 2.43 -9.51 25.63
C LYS A 101 2.14 -8.22 24.87
N TYR A 102 1.20 -8.25 23.93
CA TYR A 102 0.79 -7.06 23.17
C TYR A 102 0.24 -5.96 24.08
N ILE A 103 -0.68 -6.28 25.01
CA ILE A 103 -1.26 -5.32 25.94
C ILE A 103 -0.20 -4.73 26.89
N LYS A 104 0.72 -5.56 27.40
CA LYS A 104 1.85 -5.10 28.23
C LYS A 104 2.76 -4.13 27.47
N SER A 105 3.08 -4.43 26.22
CA SER A 105 3.86 -3.51 25.37
C SER A 105 3.11 -2.22 25.08
N LEU A 106 1.78 -2.28 24.88
CA LEU A 106 0.95 -1.09 24.69
C LEU A 106 0.97 -0.17 25.92
N ASP A 107 0.85 -0.73 27.12
CA ASP A 107 0.98 0.04 28.38
C ASP A 107 2.37 0.67 28.51
N LYS A 108 3.44 -0.05 28.14
CA LYS A 108 4.81 0.46 28.18
C LYS A 108 5.01 1.64 27.22
N VAL A 109 4.57 1.51 25.97
CA VAL A 109 4.61 2.61 24.98
C VAL A 109 3.80 3.80 25.48
N PHE A 110 2.61 3.54 26.03
CA PHE A 110 1.77 4.59 26.59
C PHE A 110 2.47 5.38 27.71
N ARG A 111 3.07 4.69 28.68
CA ARG A 111 3.84 5.34 29.75
C ARG A 111 5.03 6.14 29.22
N SER A 112 5.70 5.64 28.18
CA SER A 112 6.79 6.35 27.52
C SER A 112 6.31 7.67 26.90
N VAL A 113 5.24 7.64 26.10
CA VAL A 113 4.70 8.86 25.47
C VAL A 113 4.14 9.83 26.50
N LYS A 114 3.50 9.33 27.57
CA LYS A 114 3.06 10.16 28.68
C LYS A 114 4.23 10.87 29.37
N GLY A 115 5.34 10.18 29.58
CA GLY A 115 6.57 10.77 30.12
C GLY A 115 7.14 11.86 29.21
N ILE A 116 7.05 11.68 27.88
CA ILE A 116 7.45 12.71 26.90
C ILE A 116 6.55 13.95 27.01
N LEU A 117 5.24 13.77 27.10
CA LEU A 117 4.28 14.87 27.17
C LEU A 117 4.41 15.69 28.46
N GLN A 118 4.78 15.04 29.57
CA GLN A 118 4.98 15.68 30.88
C GLN A 118 6.39 16.28 31.05
N SER A 119 7.30 16.04 30.10
CA SER A 119 8.68 16.53 30.18
C SER A 119 8.75 18.05 29.95
N PRO A 120 9.63 18.79 30.65
CA PRO A 120 9.86 20.22 30.40
C PRO A 120 10.33 20.49 28.96
N LEU A 121 10.82 19.48 28.23
CA LEU A 121 11.13 19.59 26.80
C LEU A 121 9.90 20.00 25.97
N ALA A 122 8.71 19.51 26.30
CA ALA A 122 7.48 19.90 25.60
C ALA A 122 7.18 21.41 25.73
N SER A 123 7.61 22.04 26.82
CA SER A 123 7.46 23.49 27.05
C SER A 123 8.51 24.35 26.32
N SER A 124 9.64 23.75 25.92
CA SER A 124 10.71 24.44 25.18
C SER A 124 10.40 24.61 23.69
N PHE A 125 9.54 23.75 23.14
CA PHE A 125 9.02 23.91 21.78
C PHE A 125 7.79 24.82 21.85
N HIS A 126 7.81 25.95 21.14
CA HIS A 126 6.62 26.79 20.94
C HIS A 126 5.61 26.06 20.04
N LEU A 127 5.00 25.00 20.58
CA LEU A 127 4.01 24.17 19.89
C LEU A 127 2.72 24.97 19.68
N ASP A 128 2.08 24.74 18.55
CA ASP A 128 0.80 25.37 18.23
C ASP A 128 -0.31 24.83 19.18
N ALA A 129 -1.38 25.60 19.37
CA ALA A 129 -2.48 25.17 20.24
C ALA A 129 -3.11 23.85 19.75
N GLY A 130 -3.15 22.83 20.60
CA GLY A 130 -3.65 21.49 20.27
C GLY A 130 -2.65 20.58 19.57
N GLU A 131 -1.38 20.99 19.45
CA GLU A 131 -0.29 20.18 18.94
C GLU A 131 0.31 19.29 20.04
N CYS A 132 0.41 17.99 19.78
CA CYS A 132 0.95 17.01 20.73
C CYS A 132 2.19 16.31 20.16
N ILE A 133 3.18 16.06 21.01
CA ILE A 133 4.36 15.28 20.66
C ILE A 133 3.99 13.78 20.66
N LEU A 134 4.37 13.09 19.59
CA LEU A 134 4.05 11.67 19.36
C LEU A 134 5.27 10.76 19.53
N ALA A 135 6.42 11.20 19.01
CA ALA A 135 7.66 10.44 19.07
C ALA A 135 8.88 11.39 19.09
N MET A 136 9.94 10.96 19.77
CA MET A 136 11.23 11.65 19.80
C MET A 136 12.37 10.64 19.64
N ASP A 137 13.40 11.00 18.90
CA ASP A 137 14.58 10.16 18.69
C ASP A 137 15.83 11.02 18.47
N GLY A 138 17.02 10.48 18.77
CA GLY A 138 18.28 11.23 18.81
C GLY A 138 18.53 12.00 20.12
N ASP A 139 17.81 11.68 21.20
CA ASP A 139 18.04 12.23 22.54
C ASP A 139 19.34 11.70 23.16
N ARG A 140 19.70 10.44 22.85
CA ARG A 140 20.93 9.82 23.34
C ARG A 140 22.10 10.18 22.41
N PRO A 141 23.26 10.63 22.94
CA PRO A 141 24.41 11.02 22.14
C PRO A 141 25.02 9.87 21.32
N ILE A 142 24.68 8.63 21.66
CA ILE A 142 25.20 7.41 21.02
C ILE A 142 24.50 7.11 19.68
N HIS A 143 23.27 7.62 19.46
CA HIS A 143 22.49 7.36 18.24
C HIS A 143 21.75 8.61 17.72
N PRO A 144 22.45 9.69 17.31
CA PRO A 144 21.81 10.88 16.77
C PRO A 144 21.08 10.58 15.46
N VAL A 145 20.13 11.43 15.09
CA VAL A 145 19.54 11.48 13.75
C VAL A 145 20.28 12.55 12.96
N PHE A 146 20.75 12.21 11.76
CA PHE A 146 21.46 13.18 10.93
C PHE A 146 20.50 13.83 9.94
N GLN A 147 20.53 15.16 9.87
CA GLN A 147 19.85 15.91 8.84
C GLN A 147 20.82 16.26 7.72
N HIS A 148 20.54 15.79 6.51
CA HIS A 148 21.29 16.13 5.31
C HIS A 148 20.57 17.20 4.49
N ILE A 149 21.32 18.26 4.16
CA ILE A 149 20.92 19.32 3.23
C ILE A 149 22.07 19.45 2.23
N GLY A 150 21.83 19.04 0.98
CA GLY A 150 22.88 18.86 -0.01
C GLY A 150 23.95 17.89 0.48
N ILE A 151 25.19 18.39 0.61
CA ILE A 151 26.38 17.61 1.00
C ILE A 151 26.59 17.64 2.53
N SER A 152 25.95 18.58 3.23
CA SER A 152 26.16 18.83 4.66
C SER A 152 25.26 17.95 5.53
N ALA A 153 25.80 17.39 6.61
CA ALA A 153 25.07 16.56 7.57
C ALA A 153 25.17 17.13 8.99
N TRP A 154 24.03 17.32 9.64
CA TRP A 154 23.95 17.88 11.00
C TRP A 154 23.38 16.85 11.96
N PRO A 155 24.11 16.46 13.04
CA PRO A 155 23.56 15.58 14.05
C PRO A 155 22.52 16.32 14.90
N GLY A 156 21.42 15.66 15.21
CA GLY A 156 20.34 16.25 15.98
C GLY A 156 19.33 15.27 16.52
N ARG A 157 18.30 15.85 17.13
CA ARG A 157 17.10 15.18 17.62
C ARG A 157 15.95 15.45 16.65
N LEU A 158 15.22 14.39 16.31
CA LEU A 158 14.02 14.45 15.51
C LEU A 158 12.79 14.24 16.40
N ILE A 159 11.79 15.10 16.22
CA ILE A 159 10.55 15.09 16.99
C ILE A 159 9.39 15.10 16.00
N LEU A 160 8.45 14.17 16.17
CA LEU A 160 7.20 14.15 15.42
C LEU A 160 6.07 14.63 16.31
N THR A 161 5.29 15.59 15.81
CA THR A 161 4.05 16.04 16.43
C THR A 161 2.85 15.64 15.57
N THR A 162 1.64 16.00 16.01
CA THR A 162 0.41 15.86 15.21
C THR A 162 0.36 16.77 13.97
N HIS A 163 1.22 17.80 13.89
CA HIS A 163 1.17 18.81 12.83
C HIS A 163 2.47 18.92 12.01
N ALA A 164 3.63 18.61 12.57
CA ALA A 164 4.92 18.85 11.93
C ALA A 164 6.03 17.90 12.41
N LEU A 165 7.13 17.88 11.66
CA LEU A 165 8.42 17.33 12.09
C LEU A 165 9.30 18.49 12.58
N TYR A 166 9.86 18.37 13.78
CA TYR A 166 10.82 19.32 14.33
C TYR A 166 12.19 18.67 14.38
N PHE A 167 13.20 19.39 13.91
CA PHE A 167 14.60 18.98 14.03
C PHE A 167 15.35 19.97 14.90
N GLN A 168 16.02 19.47 15.94
CA GLN A 168 16.88 20.24 16.83
C GLN A 168 18.32 19.77 16.66
N SER A 169 19.20 20.62 16.16
CA SER A 169 20.62 20.28 16.03
C SER A 169 21.32 20.19 17.39
N ILE A 170 22.28 19.27 17.51
CA ILE A 170 23.15 19.17 18.69
C ILE A 170 24.24 20.25 18.58
N LYS A 171 24.46 21.00 19.66
CA LYS A 171 25.25 22.24 19.69
C LYS A 171 26.68 22.08 19.15
N VAL A 172 26.95 22.76 18.03
CA VAL A 172 28.30 23.16 17.60
C VAL A 172 28.22 24.62 17.12
N GLY A 173 28.28 25.58 18.05
CA GLY A 173 28.74 26.94 17.73
C GLY A 173 27.78 28.12 17.92
N TYR A 174 26.51 28.10 17.49
CA TYR A 174 25.61 29.28 17.64
C TYR A 174 24.12 28.86 17.67
N GLY A 175 23.47 28.99 18.82
CA GLY A 175 22.01 28.87 19.03
C GLY A 175 21.38 27.49 18.81
N ASP A 176 20.37 27.13 19.62
CA ASP A 176 19.50 25.98 19.35
C ASP A 176 18.58 26.34 18.17
N LYS A 177 19.02 26.06 16.93
CA LYS A 177 18.19 26.27 15.75
C LYS A 177 17.24 25.08 15.60
N ILE A 178 16.01 25.27 16.10
CA ILE A 178 14.91 24.34 15.86
C ILE A 178 14.30 24.66 14.50
N VAL A 179 14.21 23.65 13.62
CA VAL A 179 13.59 23.79 12.30
C VAL A 179 12.28 23.01 12.26
N LYS A 180 11.19 23.67 11.86
CA LYS A 180 9.85 23.08 11.70
C LYS A 180 9.60 22.71 10.23
N TYR A 181 9.19 21.48 10.00
CA TYR A 181 8.75 20.95 8.71
C TYR A 181 7.28 20.60 8.79
N ASP A 182 6.45 21.44 8.20
CA ASP A 182 5.00 21.38 8.35
C ASP A 182 4.36 20.23 7.56
N LEU A 183 3.56 19.40 8.24
CA LEU A 183 2.78 18.31 7.65
C LEU A 183 1.28 18.65 7.55
N ALA A 184 0.84 19.75 8.17
CA ALA A 184 -0.56 20.12 8.30
C ALA A 184 -1.07 21.04 7.17
N THR A 185 -0.23 21.86 6.56
CA THR A 185 -0.62 22.74 5.43
C THR A 185 -0.54 22.06 4.07
N ASP A 186 -1.21 22.61 3.06
CA ASP A 186 -1.20 22.06 1.69
C ASP A 186 0.00 22.58 0.91
N SER A 187 1.15 21.94 1.10
CA SER A 187 2.43 22.33 0.48
C SER A 187 3.00 21.23 -0.42
N ASP A 188 2.15 20.41 -1.04
CA ASP A 188 2.52 19.26 -1.88
C ASP A 188 3.60 18.36 -1.23
N GLN A 189 3.46 18.09 0.08
CA GLN A 189 4.50 17.36 0.81
C GLN A 189 4.62 15.90 0.37
N VAL A 190 5.86 15.46 0.23
CA VAL A 190 6.23 14.10 -0.14
C VAL A 190 7.23 13.54 0.87
N ILE A 191 6.87 12.42 1.50
CA ILE A 191 7.74 11.66 2.42
C ILE A 191 8.02 10.27 1.85
N LYS A 192 9.27 9.96 1.55
CA LYS A 192 9.68 8.68 0.93
C LYS A 192 10.98 8.14 1.51
N ARG A 193 11.17 6.82 1.34
CA ARG A 193 12.47 6.17 1.51
C ARG A 193 13.43 6.75 0.48
N ASP A 194 14.66 7.00 0.90
CA ASP A 194 15.74 7.33 -0.01
C ASP A 194 17.08 6.82 0.54
N PHE A 195 18.06 6.77 -0.36
CA PHE A 195 19.42 6.39 -0.08
C PHE A 195 20.24 7.61 0.32
N THR A 196 21.05 7.49 1.37
CA THR A 196 22.04 8.51 1.79
C THR A 196 23.38 7.85 2.05
N GLY A 197 24.39 8.68 2.29
CA GLY A 197 25.74 8.22 2.57
C GLY A 197 26.64 9.40 2.90
N PRO A 198 27.91 9.12 3.24
CA PRO A 198 28.88 10.17 3.53
C PRO A 198 28.92 11.16 2.36
N LEU A 199 28.98 12.46 2.65
CA LEU A 199 29.01 13.53 1.64
C LEU A 199 27.79 13.57 0.70
N GLY A 200 26.65 12.98 1.09
CA GLY A 200 25.41 12.99 0.30
C GLY A 200 25.36 11.96 -0.84
N VAL A 201 26.28 10.99 -0.87
CA VAL A 201 26.26 9.92 -1.88
C VAL A 201 25.14 8.92 -1.58
N ARG A 202 24.31 8.58 -2.57
CA ARG A 202 23.13 7.69 -2.44
C ARG A 202 23.49 6.20 -2.39
N LEU A 203 24.20 5.77 -1.34
CA LEU A 203 24.71 4.39 -1.21
C LEU A 203 23.92 3.52 -0.24
N PHE A 204 23.48 4.08 0.90
CA PHE A 204 22.88 3.32 1.99
C PHE A 204 21.39 3.64 2.10
N ASP A 205 20.56 2.61 2.12
CA ASP A 205 19.13 2.75 2.34
C ASP A 205 18.87 3.02 3.83
N LYS A 206 19.12 4.25 4.28
CA LYS A 206 19.07 4.63 5.71
C LYS A 206 18.30 5.92 5.98
N ALA A 207 17.68 6.52 4.96
CA ALA A 207 17.07 7.82 5.10
C ALA A 207 15.58 7.92 4.76
N VAL A 208 14.98 8.95 5.36
CA VAL A 208 13.65 9.46 5.04
C VAL A 208 13.81 10.83 4.39
N MET A 209 13.40 10.94 3.13
CA MET A 209 13.34 12.20 2.41
C MET A 209 12.04 12.94 2.74
N TYR A 210 12.14 14.23 3.01
CA TYR A 210 11.05 15.19 3.07
C TYR A 210 11.22 16.24 1.97
N LYS A 211 10.18 16.44 1.16
CA LYS A 211 10.09 17.49 0.14
C LYS A 211 8.77 18.23 0.28
N SER A 212 8.81 19.56 0.11
CA SER A 212 7.66 20.46 0.13
C SER A 212 7.84 21.54 -0.92
N SER A 213 6.76 22.14 -1.43
CA SER A 213 6.81 23.29 -2.35
C SER A 213 7.45 24.53 -1.71
N THR A 214 7.41 24.61 -0.39
CA THR A 214 8.03 25.69 0.40
C THR A 214 9.55 25.57 0.53
N LEU A 215 10.13 24.42 0.17
CA LEU A 215 11.57 24.16 0.26
C LEU A 215 12.20 24.08 -1.13
N THR A 216 13.36 24.73 -1.29
CA THR A 216 14.14 24.69 -2.54
C THR A 216 14.82 23.34 -2.74
N GLU A 217 15.35 22.75 -1.66
CA GLU A 217 16.03 21.45 -1.67
C GLU A 217 15.28 20.42 -0.80
N PRO A 218 15.24 19.14 -1.23
CA PRO A 218 14.75 18.06 -0.39
C PRO A 218 15.69 17.82 0.78
N ILE A 219 15.12 17.43 1.92
CA ILE A 219 15.84 17.21 3.17
C ILE A 219 15.82 15.72 3.47
N TYR A 220 16.93 15.18 3.94
CA TYR A 220 17.02 13.77 4.29
C TYR A 220 17.33 13.60 5.77
N PHE A 221 16.57 12.75 6.44
CA PHE A 221 16.82 12.32 7.80
C PHE A 221 17.44 10.93 7.76
N ASP A 222 18.72 10.83 8.10
CA ASP A 222 19.50 9.60 8.12
C ASP A 222 19.51 9.00 9.54
N PHE A 223 19.17 7.72 9.61
CA PHE A 223 19.09 6.94 10.84
C PHE A 223 20.24 5.92 10.85
N PRO A 224 21.36 6.21 11.53
CA PRO A 224 22.47 5.28 11.60
C PRO A 224 22.08 4.05 12.42
N GLU A 225 21.90 2.92 11.73
CA GLU A 225 21.64 1.61 12.32
C GLU A 225 22.64 0.56 11.81
N LEU A 226 23.06 -0.32 12.71
CA LEU A 226 23.93 -1.47 12.44
C LEU A 226 23.14 -2.77 12.19
N GLY A 227 21.84 -2.81 12.53
CA GLY A 227 21.01 -4.03 12.53
C GLY A 227 19.78 -3.97 11.62
N GLY A 228 19.92 -3.44 10.40
CA GLY A 228 18.84 -3.31 9.42
C GLY A 228 18.03 -2.01 9.50
N PRO A 229 17.13 -1.72 8.54
CA PRO A 229 16.49 -0.41 8.36
C PRO A 229 15.30 -0.09 9.29
N SER A 230 15.24 -0.70 10.47
CA SER A 230 14.03 -0.76 11.31
C SER A 230 13.63 0.57 11.99
N ARG A 231 14.55 1.45 12.43
CA ARG A 231 14.24 2.84 12.88
C ARG A 231 13.64 3.60 11.75
N ARG A 232 14.34 3.59 10.61
CA ARG A 232 14.01 4.43 9.46
C ARG A 232 12.62 4.12 8.94
N ASP A 233 12.28 2.83 8.83
CA ASP A 233 10.96 2.40 8.42
C ASP A 233 9.86 2.72 9.44
N TYR A 234 10.18 2.66 10.73
CA TYR A 234 9.26 3.11 11.78
C TYR A 234 8.98 4.61 11.67
N TRP A 235 10.01 5.44 11.59
CA TRP A 235 9.90 6.89 11.46
C TRP A 235 9.16 7.29 10.18
N LEU A 236 9.44 6.62 9.08
CA LEU A 236 8.72 6.80 7.83
C LEU A 236 7.23 6.49 7.97
N ALA A 237 6.88 5.39 8.65
CA ALA A 237 5.50 4.96 8.81
C ALA A 237 4.70 5.96 9.65
N ILE A 238 5.22 6.37 10.81
CA ILE A 238 4.52 7.30 11.71
C ILE A 238 4.44 8.72 11.11
N ALA A 239 5.48 9.19 10.41
CA ALA A 239 5.46 10.51 9.77
C ALA A 239 4.46 10.54 8.60
N ARG A 240 4.35 9.44 7.83
CA ARG A 240 3.32 9.31 6.80
C ARG A 240 1.93 9.26 7.39
N GLU A 241 1.70 8.58 8.51
CA GLU A 241 0.39 8.57 9.16
C GLU A 241 -0.08 9.98 9.52
N VAL A 242 0.81 10.77 10.13
CA VAL A 242 0.54 12.19 10.46
C VAL A 242 0.26 13.03 9.20
N LEU A 243 1.03 12.82 8.13
CA LEU A 243 0.78 13.51 6.87
C LEU A 243 -0.59 13.13 6.27
N GLN A 244 -0.97 11.86 6.31
CA GLN A 244 -2.21 11.37 5.71
C GLN A 244 -3.45 11.78 6.51
N VAL A 245 -3.40 11.79 7.84
CA VAL A 245 -4.53 12.27 8.66
C VAL A 245 -4.77 13.76 8.42
N ASN A 246 -3.72 14.57 8.31
CA ASN A 246 -3.87 16.00 8.00
C ASN A 246 -4.42 16.22 6.59
N LYS A 247 -3.99 15.44 5.59
CA LYS A 247 -4.61 15.44 4.25
C LYS A 247 -6.09 15.04 4.30
N PHE A 248 -6.45 14.06 5.12
CA PHE A 248 -7.85 13.65 5.31
C PHE A 248 -8.69 14.76 5.93
N ILE A 249 -8.19 15.40 7.00
CA ILE A 249 -8.83 16.56 7.65
C ILE A 249 -9.10 17.68 6.65
N ARG A 250 -8.11 18.04 5.82
CA ARG A 250 -8.28 19.07 4.78
C ARG A 250 -9.28 18.65 3.71
N LYS A 251 -9.19 17.41 3.24
CA LYS A 251 -10.04 16.90 2.14
C LYS A 251 -11.53 16.94 2.48
N PHE A 252 -11.87 16.71 3.74
CA PHE A 252 -13.25 16.69 4.23
C PHE A 252 -13.61 17.93 5.06
N ASN A 253 -12.73 18.93 5.14
CA ASN A 253 -12.91 20.16 5.94
C ASN A 253 -13.38 19.87 7.38
N LEU A 254 -12.69 18.96 8.08
CA LEU A 254 -13.06 18.58 9.45
C LEU A 254 -12.70 19.68 10.44
N GLU A 255 -13.66 20.08 11.26
CA GLU A 255 -13.50 21.14 12.25
C GLU A 255 -13.57 20.62 13.70
N ASN A 256 -12.91 21.34 14.62
CA ASN A 256 -12.97 21.15 16.08
C ASN A 256 -12.94 19.68 16.55
N VAL A 257 -14.10 19.12 16.92
CA VAL A 257 -14.26 17.77 17.46
C VAL A 257 -13.93 16.69 16.42
N GLN A 258 -14.37 16.87 15.17
CA GLN A 258 -14.06 15.92 14.09
C GLN A 258 -12.56 15.90 13.79
N ARG A 259 -11.92 17.07 13.79
CA ARG A 259 -10.47 17.20 13.63
C ARG A 259 -9.74 16.47 14.77
N ALA A 260 -10.12 16.74 16.01
CA ALA A 260 -9.49 16.12 17.17
C ALA A 260 -9.73 14.60 17.21
N GLU A 261 -10.89 14.11 16.78
CA GLU A 261 -11.18 12.68 16.66
C GLU A 261 -10.35 12.02 15.55
N ALA A 262 -10.19 12.65 14.38
CA ALA A 262 -9.35 12.12 13.32
C ALA A 262 -7.89 12.00 13.76
N LEU A 263 -7.36 13.04 14.40
CA LEU A 263 -6.03 13.02 15.01
C LEU A 263 -5.95 11.95 16.10
N SER A 264 -7.01 11.77 16.90
CA SER A 264 -7.03 10.77 17.97
C SER A 264 -6.92 9.34 17.43
N LYS A 265 -7.64 9.02 16.35
CA LYS A 265 -7.52 7.73 15.68
C LYS A 265 -6.10 7.49 15.14
N ALA A 266 -5.46 8.51 14.58
CA ALA A 266 -4.07 8.42 14.11
C ALA A 266 -3.07 8.18 15.26
N ILE A 267 -3.20 8.92 16.37
CA ILE A 267 -2.34 8.76 17.55
C ILE A 267 -2.48 7.35 18.13
N LEU A 268 -3.71 6.87 18.35
CA LEU A 268 -3.94 5.50 18.82
C LEU A 268 -3.41 4.45 17.83
N GLY A 269 -3.48 4.72 16.52
CA GLY A 269 -2.84 3.89 15.50
C GLY A 269 -1.33 3.81 15.66
N ILE A 270 -0.67 4.95 15.87
CA ILE A 270 0.78 5.02 16.11
C ILE A 270 1.16 4.27 17.39
N LEU A 271 0.44 4.45 18.50
CA LEU A 271 0.71 3.74 19.75
C LEU A 271 0.62 2.22 19.58
N ARG A 272 -0.42 1.74 18.88
CA ARG A 272 -0.58 0.30 18.57
C ARG A 272 0.53 -0.21 17.65
N TYR A 273 0.93 0.57 16.65
CA TYR A 273 2.04 0.23 15.76
C TYR A 273 3.37 0.13 16.52
N SER A 274 3.67 1.09 17.39
CA SER A 274 4.84 1.07 18.27
C SER A 274 4.84 -0.14 19.20
N ALA A 275 3.68 -0.50 19.76
CA ALA A 275 3.53 -1.66 20.64
C ALA A 275 3.79 -2.98 19.92
N VAL A 276 3.28 -3.17 18.69
CA VAL A 276 3.55 -4.36 17.87
C VAL A 276 5.02 -4.44 17.51
N LYS A 277 5.63 -3.31 17.09
CA LYS A 277 7.06 -3.25 16.77
C LYS A 277 7.92 -3.62 17.99
N GLU A 278 7.60 -3.08 19.16
CA GLU A 278 8.35 -3.36 20.39
C GLU A 278 8.15 -4.80 20.89
N ALA A 279 6.95 -5.35 20.78
CA ALA A 279 6.64 -6.69 21.26
C ALA A 279 7.21 -7.79 20.36
N PHE A 280 7.17 -7.59 19.04
CA PHE A 280 7.41 -8.68 18.07
C PHE A 280 8.50 -8.37 17.05
N HIS A 281 9.04 -7.15 17.00
CA HIS A 281 10.02 -6.72 15.99
C HIS A 281 9.56 -6.94 14.54
N ILE A 282 8.23 -6.97 14.31
CA ILE A 282 7.64 -7.15 12.99
C ILE A 282 7.53 -5.80 12.30
N SER A 283 8.11 -5.68 11.11
CA SER A 283 7.84 -4.62 10.15
C SER A 283 6.72 -5.09 9.22
N PRO A 284 5.47 -4.60 9.36
CA PRO A 284 4.38 -5.05 8.51
C PRO A 284 4.65 -4.69 7.04
N SER A 285 4.35 -5.63 6.15
CA SER A 285 4.53 -5.50 4.70
C SER A 285 3.61 -4.43 4.08
N HIS A 286 3.77 -4.19 2.76
CA HIS A 286 3.20 -3.04 2.04
C HIS A 286 1.70 -2.78 2.31
N PHE A 287 0.84 -3.81 2.43
CA PHE A 287 -0.60 -3.65 2.69
C PHE A 287 -1.05 -4.04 4.11
N LYS A 288 -0.13 -4.47 4.98
CA LYS A 288 -0.45 -5.01 6.32
C LYS A 288 -0.22 -4.00 7.46
N THR A 289 -0.16 -2.70 7.16
CA THR A 289 0.08 -1.69 8.18
C THR A 289 -1.09 -1.58 9.16
N THR A 290 -0.80 -1.41 10.44
CA THR A 290 -1.80 -1.20 11.51
C THR A 290 -2.23 0.28 11.65
N LEU A 291 -1.68 1.14 10.79
CA LEU A 291 -1.91 2.59 10.73
C LEU A 291 -3.08 2.90 9.77
N THR A 292 -4.16 3.50 10.27
CA THR A 292 -5.44 3.60 9.57
C THR A 292 -5.36 4.43 8.29
N PHE A 293 -4.75 5.63 8.36
CA PHE A 293 -4.74 6.54 7.21
C PHE A 293 -3.69 6.14 6.17
N SER A 294 -2.54 5.62 6.60
CA SER A 294 -1.52 5.06 5.73
C SER A 294 -2.01 3.78 5.05
N LEU A 295 -2.76 2.93 5.77
CA LEU A 295 -3.38 1.75 5.18
C LEU A 295 -4.34 2.15 4.06
N ALA A 296 -5.24 3.10 4.32
CA ALA A 296 -6.20 3.56 3.31
C ALA A 296 -5.52 4.31 2.15
N GLU A 297 -4.36 4.93 2.34
CA GLU A 297 -3.58 5.47 1.23
C GLU A 297 -3.03 4.35 0.33
N LYS A 298 -2.43 3.32 0.94
CA LYS A 298 -1.75 2.23 0.23
C LYS A 298 -2.74 1.27 -0.43
N LEU A 299 -3.86 0.97 0.21
CA LEU A 299 -4.84 0.02 -0.29
C LEU A 299 -5.42 0.43 -1.65
N PRO A 300 -5.64 -0.54 -2.57
CA PRO A 300 -6.38 -0.27 -3.80
C PRO A 300 -7.81 0.11 -3.46
N LYS A 301 -8.32 1.19 -4.06
CA LYS A 301 -9.60 1.80 -3.66
C LYS A 301 -9.71 2.33 -2.22
N GLY A 302 -8.61 2.53 -1.51
CA GLY A 302 -8.68 3.06 -0.15
C GLY A 302 -9.23 4.50 -0.05
N ASP A 303 -9.33 5.24 -1.17
CA ASP A 303 -10.10 6.49 -1.24
C ASP A 303 -11.61 6.29 -0.96
N MET A 304 -12.17 5.12 -1.32
CA MET A 304 -13.54 4.75 -1.00
C MET A 304 -13.68 4.37 0.47
N VAL A 305 -12.67 3.72 1.04
CA VAL A 305 -12.59 3.42 2.49
C VAL A 305 -12.57 4.73 3.29
N LEU A 306 -11.75 5.72 2.90
CA LEU A 306 -11.73 7.04 3.55
C LEU A 306 -13.07 7.78 3.41
N LYS A 307 -13.73 7.70 2.25
CA LYS A 307 -15.06 8.29 2.06
C LYS A 307 -16.12 7.62 2.91
N ALA A 308 -16.10 6.30 2.99
CA ALA A 308 -16.99 5.53 3.86
C ALA A 308 -16.71 5.86 5.34
N LEU A 309 -15.45 5.99 5.73
CA LEU A 309 -15.09 6.41 7.08
C LEU A 309 -15.66 7.81 7.38
N TYR A 310 -15.54 8.76 6.47
CA TYR A 310 -16.13 10.08 6.63
C TYR A 310 -17.66 10.03 6.75
N ALA A 311 -18.35 9.45 5.77
CA ALA A 311 -19.81 9.46 5.70
C ALA A 311 -20.48 8.69 6.84
N ASN A 312 -19.88 7.58 7.27
CA ASN A 312 -20.48 6.69 8.26
C ASN A 312 -20.01 7.00 9.69
N TYR A 313 -18.87 7.65 9.87
CA TYR A 313 -18.35 7.94 11.22
C TYR A 313 -18.33 9.44 11.50
N PHE A 314 -17.62 10.24 10.70
CA PHE A 314 -17.40 11.66 10.98
C PHE A 314 -18.64 12.53 10.73
N GLN A 315 -19.43 12.25 9.70
CA GLN A 315 -20.64 13.02 9.41
C GLN A 315 -21.70 12.86 10.52
N LEU A 316 -21.79 11.67 11.12
CA LEU A 316 -22.72 11.43 12.23
C LEU A 316 -22.29 12.08 13.55
N LEU A 317 -20.99 12.33 13.73
CA LEU A 317 -20.50 13.12 14.86
C LEU A 317 -21.05 14.56 14.81
N ASP A 318 -21.28 15.10 13.60
CA ASP A 318 -21.86 16.44 13.41
C ASP A 318 -23.37 16.46 13.74
N THR A 319 -24.11 15.45 13.25
CA THR A 319 -25.56 15.33 13.44
C THR A 319 -25.95 15.01 14.89
N SER A 320 -25.17 14.16 15.57
CA SER A 320 -25.41 13.82 16.99
C SER A 320 -25.10 14.98 17.94
N LEU A 321 -24.09 15.81 17.62
CA LEU A 321 -23.79 17.02 18.38
C LEU A 321 -24.82 18.14 18.15
N SER A 322 -25.45 18.22 16.98
CA SER A 322 -26.46 19.24 16.65
C SER A 322 -27.87 18.92 17.19
N HIS A 323 -28.28 17.65 17.26
CA HIS A 323 -29.53 17.27 17.93
C HIS A 323 -29.51 17.56 19.45
N LEU A 324 -28.35 17.47 20.11
CA LEU A 324 -28.18 17.87 21.51
C LEU A 324 -28.31 19.39 21.74
N VAL A 325 -28.21 20.20 20.70
CA VAL A 325 -28.35 21.66 20.77
C VAL A 325 -29.80 22.12 20.60
N THR A 326 -30.70 21.25 20.11
CA THR A 326 -32.01 21.69 19.58
C THR A 326 -33.24 21.04 20.23
N GLU A 327 -33.12 20.33 21.37
CA GLU A 327 -34.29 19.79 22.07
C GLU A 327 -34.40 20.19 23.57
N SER A 328 -35.47 20.95 23.83
CA SER A 328 -36.19 21.26 25.08
C SER A 328 -35.70 22.40 26.00
N PRO A 329 -36.57 23.36 26.36
CA PRO A 329 -36.33 24.37 27.38
C PRO A 329 -36.90 23.91 28.73
N VAL A 330 -36.34 22.88 29.35
CA VAL A 330 -36.61 22.57 30.78
C VAL A 330 -35.34 22.04 31.43
N ASP A 331 -34.91 22.75 32.48
CA ASP A 331 -33.79 22.50 33.40
C ASP A 331 -32.33 22.69 32.94
N ASN A 332 -31.80 23.87 33.28
CA ASN A 332 -30.41 24.34 33.16
C ASN A 332 -29.40 23.64 34.09
N ARG A 333 -29.33 22.31 34.15
CA ARG A 333 -28.21 21.62 34.84
C ARG A 333 -27.73 20.39 34.08
N LEU A 334 -26.46 20.49 33.64
CA LEU A 334 -25.62 19.47 33.00
C LEU A 334 -25.71 19.38 31.47
N GLN A 335 -25.09 20.35 30.77
CA GLN A 335 -24.73 20.21 29.36
C GLN A 335 -23.63 19.15 29.22
N ASN A 336 -24.04 17.92 28.95
CA ASN A 336 -23.15 16.80 28.73
C ASN A 336 -22.59 16.82 27.30
N HIS A 337 -21.39 17.39 27.11
CA HIS A 337 -20.69 17.30 25.82
C HIS A 337 -20.26 15.85 25.55
N SER A 338 -20.96 15.16 24.64
CA SER A 338 -20.65 13.78 24.29
C SER A 338 -19.39 13.72 23.44
N LEU A 339 -18.29 13.18 23.98
CA LEU A 339 -17.03 13.05 23.25
C LEU A 339 -16.99 11.73 22.45
N PRO A 340 -16.47 11.75 21.21
CA PRO A 340 -16.22 10.53 20.44
C PRO A 340 -15.26 9.60 21.17
N PHE A 341 -15.38 8.29 20.94
CA PHE A 341 -14.74 7.28 21.77
C PHE A 341 -13.21 7.31 21.73
N SER A 342 -12.60 7.62 20.59
CA SER A 342 -11.14 7.65 20.46
C SER A 342 -10.53 8.90 21.10
N LEU A 343 -11.18 10.05 20.94
CA LEU A 343 -10.83 11.30 21.61
C LEU A 343 -11.04 11.21 23.13
N TYR A 344 -12.11 10.56 23.58
CA TYR A 344 -12.32 10.28 25.00
C TYR A 344 -11.17 9.44 25.58
N ALA A 345 -10.82 8.34 24.92
CA ALA A 345 -9.72 7.48 25.35
C ALA A 345 -8.39 8.25 25.46
N LEU A 346 -8.06 9.09 24.48
CA LEU A 346 -6.84 9.90 24.52
C LEU A 346 -6.87 11.05 25.54
N SER A 347 -8.02 11.68 25.75
CA SER A 347 -8.14 12.72 26.76
C SER A 347 -7.88 12.16 28.17
N ARG A 348 -8.37 10.96 28.47
CA ARG A 348 -8.06 10.24 29.72
C ARG A 348 -6.59 9.85 29.85
N MET A 349 -5.90 9.73 28.72
CA MET A 349 -4.47 9.46 28.65
C MET A 349 -3.59 10.70 28.89
N GLY A 350 -4.19 11.90 28.92
CA GLY A 350 -3.50 13.17 29.16
C GLY A 350 -3.21 13.99 27.91
N PHE A 351 -3.68 13.55 26.73
CA PHE A 351 -3.55 14.32 25.50
C PHE A 351 -4.62 15.43 25.43
N ILE A 352 -4.19 16.66 25.14
CA ILE A 352 -5.07 17.83 25.05
C ILE A 352 -5.14 18.29 23.59
N LEU A 353 -6.06 17.71 22.82
CA LEU A 353 -6.27 18.07 21.40
C LEU A 353 -7.35 19.15 21.21
N LEU A 354 -8.28 19.29 22.16
CA LEU A 354 -9.24 20.39 22.19
C LEU A 354 -8.81 21.44 23.21
N LYS A 355 -8.80 22.71 22.80
CA LYS A 355 -8.67 23.84 23.72
C LYS A 355 -10.04 24.09 24.37
N ARG A 356 -10.24 23.57 25.58
CA ARG A 356 -11.45 23.84 26.38
C ARG A 356 -11.40 25.29 26.86
N LYS A 357 -12.48 26.05 26.67
CA LYS A 357 -12.71 27.29 27.44
C LYS A 357 -12.98 26.87 28.88
N ASP A 358 -12.29 27.48 29.83
CA ASP A 358 -12.32 27.16 31.26
C ASP A 358 -13.75 26.95 31.78
N GLU A 359 -14.19 25.70 31.81
CA GLU A 359 -15.38 25.27 32.53
C GLU A 359 -15.00 24.03 33.33
N ALA A 360 -15.31 24.11 34.62
CA ALA A 360 -15.02 23.13 35.65
C ALA A 360 -15.39 21.72 35.18
N GLN A 361 -14.64 20.74 35.69
CA GLN A 361 -14.77 19.29 35.47
C GLN A 361 -16.23 18.81 35.44
N SER A 362 -16.91 18.96 34.31
CA SER A 362 -18.18 18.31 34.04
C SER A 362 -17.87 16.89 33.58
N GLU A 363 -18.60 15.93 34.14
CA GLU A 363 -18.48 14.53 33.78
C GLU A 363 -18.76 14.37 32.27
N ILE A 364 -17.73 13.95 31.55
CA ILE A 364 -17.80 13.77 30.11
C ILE A 364 -18.70 12.58 29.83
N SER A 365 -19.86 12.83 29.21
CA SER A 365 -20.74 11.76 28.76
C SER A 365 -20.26 11.15 27.43
N PHE A 366 -20.69 9.91 27.19
CA PHE A 366 -20.22 9.05 26.10
C PHE A 366 -21.16 9.13 24.88
N CYS A 367 -20.60 9.24 23.67
CA CYS A 367 -21.35 9.00 22.43
C CYS A 367 -21.13 7.55 21.95
N ALA A 368 -22.15 6.71 22.09
CA ALA A 368 -22.16 5.36 21.55
C ALA A 368 -22.36 5.42 20.03
N VAL A 369 -21.27 5.40 19.24
CA VAL A 369 -21.42 5.28 17.79
C VAL A 369 -21.96 3.87 17.46
N CYS A 370 -23.15 3.83 16.88
CA CYS A 370 -24.00 2.64 16.72
C CYS A 370 -23.38 1.52 15.86
N PHE A 371 -23.45 0.29 16.38
CA PHE A 371 -23.04 -0.99 15.73
C PHE A 371 -23.67 -1.28 14.35
N GLY A 372 -24.72 -0.55 13.93
CA GLY A 372 -25.36 -0.72 12.63
C GLY A 372 -24.69 0.05 11.48
N VAL A 373 -23.90 1.07 11.81
CA VAL A 373 -23.35 2.04 10.86
C VAL A 373 -22.02 1.57 10.24
N THR A 374 -21.41 0.54 10.81
CA THR A 374 -20.12 0.01 10.34
C THR A 374 -20.23 -0.84 9.08
N LYS A 375 -21.42 -1.34 8.70
CA LYS A 375 -21.59 -2.29 7.59
C LYS A 375 -21.11 -1.76 6.23
N SER A 376 -21.34 -0.49 5.93
CA SER A 376 -20.91 0.12 4.65
C SER A 376 -19.40 0.40 4.63
N LEU A 377 -18.81 0.71 5.79
CA LEU A 377 -17.36 0.83 5.94
C LEU A 377 -16.66 -0.53 5.88
N GLU A 378 -17.22 -1.54 6.55
CA GLU A 378 -16.77 -2.94 6.50
C GLU A 378 -16.83 -3.48 5.07
N ALA A 379 -17.93 -3.27 4.35
CA ALA A 379 -18.05 -3.69 2.95
C ALA A 379 -17.02 -3.00 2.02
N ALA A 380 -16.79 -1.70 2.20
CA ALA A 380 -15.77 -0.97 1.43
C ALA A 380 -14.35 -1.45 1.75
N LEU A 381 -14.10 -1.83 3.01
CA LEU A 381 -12.83 -2.36 3.48
C LEU A 381 -12.59 -3.78 2.96
N GLU A 382 -13.57 -4.69 3.09
CA GLU A 382 -13.51 -6.06 2.56
C GLU A 382 -13.28 -6.06 1.04
N GLU A 383 -13.99 -5.19 0.31
CA GLU A 383 -13.76 -5.02 -1.12
C GLU A 383 -12.29 -4.65 -1.36
N SER A 384 -11.80 -3.60 -0.69
CA SER A 384 -10.42 -3.12 -0.82
C SER A 384 -9.36 -4.19 -0.50
N ILE A 385 -9.58 -4.99 0.55
CA ILE A 385 -8.69 -6.10 0.95
C ILE A 385 -8.68 -7.20 -0.11
N CYS A 386 -9.85 -7.62 -0.61
CA CYS A 386 -9.93 -8.58 -1.71
C CYS A 386 -9.22 -8.08 -2.98
N TYR A 387 -9.26 -6.76 -3.23
CA TYR A 387 -8.48 -6.16 -4.31
C TYR A 387 -6.97 -6.23 -4.06
N SER A 388 -6.48 -6.01 -2.84
CA SER A 388 -5.05 -6.15 -2.53
C SER A 388 -4.56 -7.58 -2.64
N GLU A 389 -5.31 -8.56 -2.13
CA GLU A 389 -4.94 -9.98 -2.22
C GLU A 389 -4.77 -10.43 -3.67
N ARG A 390 -5.64 -9.96 -4.57
CA ARG A 390 -5.50 -10.22 -6.02
C ARG A 390 -4.28 -9.57 -6.63
N ILE A 391 -3.88 -8.39 -6.15
CA ILE A 391 -2.66 -7.71 -6.60
C ILE A 391 -1.43 -8.47 -6.09
N ASP A 392 -1.44 -8.94 -4.85
CA ASP A 392 -0.33 -9.71 -4.28
C ASP A 392 -0.20 -11.08 -4.97
N ALA A 393 -1.31 -11.76 -5.26
CA ALA A 393 -1.31 -12.97 -6.09
C ALA A 393 -0.76 -12.69 -7.50
N ALA A 394 -1.14 -11.56 -8.12
CA ALA A 394 -0.59 -11.17 -9.41
C ALA A 394 0.91 -10.84 -9.34
N ARG A 395 1.39 -10.25 -8.25
CA ARG A 395 2.83 -10.02 -8.01
C ARG A 395 3.59 -11.33 -7.87
N ALA A 396 3.06 -12.29 -7.11
CA ALA A 396 3.65 -13.62 -7.00
C ALA A 396 3.84 -14.29 -8.37
N THR A 397 2.88 -14.14 -9.30
CA THR A 397 3.07 -14.65 -10.67
C THR A 397 4.14 -13.90 -11.46
N ILE A 398 4.37 -12.62 -11.18
CA ILE A 398 5.44 -11.82 -11.81
C ILE A 398 6.80 -12.26 -11.28
N ASP A 399 6.90 -12.49 -9.97
CA ASP A 399 8.15 -12.91 -9.32
C ASP A 399 8.54 -14.33 -9.78
N GLN A 400 7.57 -15.23 -9.97
CA GLN A 400 7.81 -16.56 -10.57
C GLN A 400 8.33 -16.50 -12.02
N VAL A 401 7.97 -15.46 -12.77
CA VAL A 401 8.33 -15.32 -14.20
C VAL A 401 9.52 -14.36 -14.38
N LYS A 402 10.04 -13.79 -13.29
CA LYS A 402 11.26 -13.00 -13.32
C LYS A 402 12.43 -13.92 -13.65
N VAL A 403 13.05 -13.67 -14.80
CA VAL A 403 14.23 -14.41 -15.25
C VAL A 403 15.46 -13.54 -15.08
N GLU A 404 16.47 -14.10 -14.41
CA GLU A 404 17.78 -13.47 -14.23
C GLU A 404 18.65 -13.69 -15.48
N GLY A 405 19.27 -12.62 -15.96
CA GLY A 405 20.17 -12.63 -17.11
C GLY A 405 19.56 -11.96 -18.36
N VAL A 406 20.36 -11.09 -18.98
CA VAL A 406 20.00 -10.36 -20.21
C VAL A 406 19.65 -11.29 -21.36
N ASP A 407 20.43 -12.35 -21.58
CA ASP A 407 20.24 -13.27 -22.72
C ASP A 407 18.94 -14.06 -22.61
N ALA A 408 18.55 -14.45 -21.39
CA ALA A 408 17.31 -15.18 -21.14
C ALA A 408 16.08 -14.27 -21.25
N ASN A 409 16.17 -13.03 -20.77
CA ASN A 409 15.16 -12.01 -20.99
C ASN A 409 15.00 -11.65 -22.48
N LEU A 410 16.10 -11.58 -23.23
CA LEU A 410 16.06 -11.34 -24.68
C LEU A 410 15.39 -12.49 -25.43
N ALA A 411 15.72 -13.74 -25.08
CA ALA A 411 15.11 -14.93 -25.66
C ALA A 411 13.60 -14.97 -25.40
N LEU A 412 13.17 -14.69 -24.17
CA LEU A 412 11.75 -14.55 -23.82
C LEU A 412 11.05 -13.49 -24.67
N MET A 413 11.67 -12.31 -24.82
CA MET A 413 11.11 -11.22 -25.61
C MET A 413 10.94 -11.62 -27.08
N GLN A 414 11.97 -12.25 -27.67
CA GLN A 414 11.94 -12.71 -29.05
C GLN A 414 10.80 -13.71 -29.29
N GLU A 415 10.61 -14.65 -28.36
CA GLU A 415 9.58 -15.66 -28.46
C GLU A 415 8.17 -15.05 -28.28
N LEU A 416 8.00 -14.09 -27.37
CA LEU A 416 6.74 -13.35 -27.19
C LEU A 416 6.39 -12.47 -28.40
N LEU A 417 7.40 -11.91 -29.07
CA LEU A 417 7.23 -11.09 -30.28
C LEU A 417 7.22 -11.89 -31.58
N PHE A 418 7.44 -13.22 -31.52
CA PHE A 418 7.45 -14.10 -32.69
C PHE A 418 6.28 -13.91 -33.67
N PRO A 419 5.01 -13.80 -33.24
CA PRO A 419 3.91 -13.56 -34.18
C PRO A 419 4.05 -12.21 -34.91
N PHE A 420 4.59 -11.18 -34.26
CA PHE A 420 4.83 -9.88 -34.90
C PHE A 420 6.03 -9.93 -35.85
N THR A 421 7.10 -10.62 -35.48
CA THR A 421 8.28 -10.76 -36.35
C THR A 421 7.94 -11.52 -37.63
N GLN A 422 7.03 -12.51 -37.58
CA GLN A 422 6.52 -13.17 -38.78
C GLN A 422 5.76 -12.22 -39.71
N VAL A 423 4.87 -11.37 -39.16
CA VAL A 423 4.14 -10.38 -39.96
C VAL A 423 5.10 -9.37 -40.60
N VAL A 424 6.09 -8.88 -39.86
CA VAL A 424 7.12 -7.97 -40.38
C VAL A 424 7.96 -8.64 -41.48
N LYS A 425 8.31 -9.92 -41.31
CA LYS A 425 9.05 -10.67 -42.33
C LYS A 425 8.21 -10.83 -43.60
N LEU A 426 6.91 -11.10 -43.46
CA LEU A 426 5.99 -11.21 -44.59
C LEU A 426 5.86 -9.86 -45.34
N THR A 427 5.68 -8.75 -44.63
CA THR A 427 5.58 -7.42 -45.26
C THR A 427 6.90 -6.99 -45.92
N TYR A 428 8.02 -7.36 -45.31
CA TYR A 428 9.34 -7.11 -45.88
C TYR A 428 9.58 -7.93 -47.16
N SER A 429 9.21 -9.21 -47.17
CA SER A 429 9.23 -10.08 -48.36
C SER A 429 8.36 -9.51 -49.50
N LEU A 430 7.16 -9.01 -49.17
CA LEU A 430 6.29 -8.34 -50.12
C LEU A 430 6.91 -7.06 -50.70
N THR A 431 7.67 -6.31 -49.90
CA THR A 431 8.38 -5.09 -50.36
C THR A 431 9.56 -5.42 -51.27
N LYS A 432 10.20 -6.58 -51.06
CA LYS A 432 11.29 -7.10 -51.90
C LYS A 432 10.84 -7.71 -53.22
N TRP A 433 9.53 -7.79 -53.48
CA TRP A 433 8.96 -8.41 -54.68
C TRP A 433 9.40 -9.87 -54.89
N GLU A 434 9.59 -10.63 -53.81
CA GLU A 434 9.94 -12.06 -53.90
C GLU A 434 8.86 -12.85 -54.66
N ASP A 435 7.57 -12.53 -54.42
CA ASP A 435 6.42 -13.03 -55.18
C ASP A 435 5.72 -11.86 -55.91
N PRO A 436 5.97 -11.66 -57.22
CA PRO A 436 5.54 -10.45 -57.93
C PRO A 436 4.01 -10.27 -57.95
N LEU A 437 3.24 -11.35 -58.06
CA LEU A 437 1.77 -11.30 -58.05
C LEU A 437 1.22 -10.91 -56.67
N LYS A 438 1.79 -11.43 -55.58
CA LYS A 438 1.35 -11.12 -54.21
C LYS A 438 1.72 -9.68 -53.83
N SER A 439 2.93 -9.25 -54.19
CA SER A 439 3.38 -7.88 -54.00
C SER A 439 2.53 -6.88 -54.76
N PHE A 440 2.18 -7.17 -56.02
CA PHE A 440 1.27 -6.34 -56.80
C PHE A 440 -0.13 -6.26 -56.19
N LEU A 441 -0.72 -7.39 -55.80
CA LEU A 441 -2.03 -7.42 -55.14
C LEU A 441 -2.03 -6.63 -53.82
N PHE A 442 -0.97 -6.76 -53.02
CA PHE A 442 -0.80 -6.02 -51.78
C PHE A 442 -0.66 -4.51 -52.03
N LEU A 443 0.11 -4.11 -53.04
CA LEU A 443 0.25 -2.71 -53.43
C LEU A 443 -1.08 -2.13 -53.95
N ALA A 444 -1.79 -2.84 -54.82
CA ALA A 444 -3.09 -2.42 -55.32
C ALA A 444 -4.11 -2.29 -54.18
N PHE A 445 -4.12 -3.23 -53.23
CA PHE A 445 -4.98 -3.18 -52.04
C PHE A 445 -4.66 -1.98 -51.15
N THR A 446 -3.38 -1.74 -50.85
CA THR A 446 -2.96 -0.61 -50.01
C THR A 446 -3.30 0.74 -50.67
N LEU A 447 -3.05 0.89 -51.97
CA LEU A 447 -3.45 2.07 -52.74
C LEU A 447 -4.97 2.29 -52.73
N TYR A 448 -5.75 1.21 -52.90
CA TYR A 448 -7.21 1.26 -52.82
C TYR A 448 -7.70 1.74 -51.45
N VAL A 449 -7.13 1.19 -50.37
CA VAL A 449 -7.46 1.58 -48.98
C VAL A 449 -7.15 3.06 -48.72
N ILE A 450 -6.02 3.56 -49.25
CA ILE A 450 -5.64 4.97 -49.16
C ILE A 450 -6.64 5.85 -49.91
N GLN A 451 -6.97 5.51 -51.16
CA GLN A 451 -7.86 6.30 -52.02
C GLN A 451 -9.29 6.38 -51.48
N ARG A 452 -9.79 5.30 -50.87
CA ARG A 452 -11.12 5.27 -50.23
C ARG A 452 -11.18 5.96 -48.87
N GLY A 453 -10.04 6.42 -48.33
CA GLY A 453 -9.99 7.02 -46.99
C GLY A 453 -10.21 6.01 -45.86
N PHE A 454 -10.02 4.71 -46.13
CA PHE A 454 -10.26 3.66 -45.13
C PHE A 454 -9.19 3.62 -44.02
N ILE A 455 -8.13 4.40 -44.13
CA ILE A 455 -7.07 4.55 -43.12
C ILE A 455 -7.68 4.89 -41.75
N ALA A 456 -8.72 5.73 -41.71
CA ALA A 456 -9.41 6.08 -40.47
C ALA A 456 -10.07 4.88 -39.77
N TYR A 457 -10.44 3.84 -40.52
CA TYR A 457 -11.12 2.65 -40.01
C TYR A 457 -10.17 1.49 -39.65
N MET A 458 -8.89 1.61 -39.98
CA MET A 458 -7.89 0.59 -39.63
C MET A 458 -7.82 0.37 -38.12
N LEU A 459 -7.76 1.46 -37.34
CA LEU A 459 -7.69 1.40 -35.88
C LEU A 459 -8.95 0.75 -35.24
N PRO A 460 -10.20 1.16 -35.58
CA PRO A 460 -11.40 0.45 -35.10
C PRO A 460 -11.45 -1.03 -35.49
N SER A 461 -10.98 -1.37 -36.71
CA SER A 461 -10.93 -2.75 -37.18
C SER A 461 -9.97 -3.60 -36.34
N PHE A 462 -8.80 -3.07 -35.97
CA PHE A 462 -7.88 -3.74 -35.05
C PHE A 462 -8.51 -4.00 -33.68
N PHE A 463 -9.18 -3.00 -33.09
CA PHE A 463 -9.87 -3.18 -31.79
C PHE A 463 -10.99 -4.22 -31.87
N LEU A 464 -11.75 -4.23 -32.97
CA LEU A 464 -12.78 -5.24 -33.22
C LEU A 464 -12.17 -6.64 -33.33
N ALA A 465 -11.08 -6.80 -34.09
CA ALA A 465 -10.38 -8.07 -34.25
C ALA A 465 -9.86 -8.61 -32.91
N PHE A 466 -9.21 -7.76 -32.09
CA PHE A 466 -8.76 -8.16 -30.76
C PHE A 466 -9.91 -8.55 -29.84
N ALA A 467 -11.02 -7.81 -29.85
CA ALA A 467 -12.20 -8.16 -29.05
C ALA A 467 -12.80 -9.52 -29.47
N VAL A 468 -12.90 -9.78 -30.77
CA VAL A 468 -13.37 -11.06 -31.31
C VAL A 468 -12.44 -12.19 -30.90
N VAL A 469 -11.11 -12.02 -31.03
CA VAL A 469 -10.11 -13.03 -30.61
C VAL A 469 -10.21 -13.31 -29.11
N MET A 470 -10.32 -12.27 -28.28
CA MET A 470 -10.49 -12.42 -26.83
C MET A 470 -11.75 -13.20 -26.45
N LEU A 471 -12.89 -12.88 -27.08
CA LEU A 471 -14.15 -13.58 -26.86
C LEU A 471 -14.08 -15.02 -27.39
N TRP A 472 -13.48 -15.23 -28.57
CA TRP A 472 -13.27 -16.54 -29.16
C TRP A 472 -12.47 -17.46 -28.24
N HIS A 473 -11.35 -16.97 -27.69
CA HIS A 473 -10.55 -17.72 -26.72
C HIS A 473 -11.31 -18.01 -25.42
N LYS A 474 -12.15 -17.09 -24.94
CA LYS A 474 -13.02 -17.31 -23.79
C LYS A 474 -14.03 -18.44 -24.05
N TYR A 475 -14.71 -18.45 -25.20
CA TYR A 475 -15.74 -19.45 -25.53
C TYR A 475 -15.16 -20.82 -25.86
N ASN A 476 -13.99 -20.87 -26.51
CA ASN A 476 -13.39 -22.14 -26.93
C ASN A 476 -12.60 -22.86 -25.83
N GLY A 477 -12.50 -22.28 -24.62
CA GLY A 477 -12.30 -23.01 -23.36
C GLY A 477 -11.26 -24.14 -23.38
N ARG A 478 -10.15 -24.00 -24.12
CA ARG A 478 -9.06 -24.97 -24.06
C ARG A 478 -7.98 -24.42 -23.16
N GLU A 479 -7.96 -24.93 -21.93
CA GLU A 479 -6.85 -24.86 -20.99
C GLU A 479 -5.50 -25.28 -21.62
N GLN A 480 -5.51 -25.92 -22.80
CA GLN A 480 -4.36 -26.36 -23.58
C GLN A 480 -3.62 -25.28 -24.41
N LEU A 481 -4.07 -24.03 -24.48
CA LEU A 481 -3.39 -22.98 -25.28
C LEU A 481 -2.47 -22.05 -24.47
N LEU A 482 -2.38 -22.24 -23.15
CA LEU A 482 -1.18 -21.90 -22.38
C LEU A 482 -0.15 -23.02 -22.58
N GLY A 483 0.15 -23.32 -23.84
CA GLY A 483 1.33 -24.10 -24.19
C GLY A 483 2.52 -23.35 -23.60
N VAL A 484 3.11 -23.97 -22.58
CA VAL A 484 4.37 -23.61 -21.95
C VAL A 484 5.29 -23.06 -23.04
N LEU A 485 5.67 -21.80 -22.93
CA LEU A 485 6.58 -21.18 -23.88
C LEU A 485 7.94 -21.88 -23.74
N GLU A 486 8.24 -22.81 -24.66
CA GLU A 486 9.51 -23.53 -24.67
C GLU A 486 10.64 -22.58 -25.08
N VAL A 487 11.22 -21.88 -24.10
CA VAL A 487 12.37 -21.01 -24.34
C VAL A 487 13.61 -21.90 -24.56
N ARG A 488 14.08 -21.94 -25.82
CA ARG A 488 15.33 -22.59 -26.16
C ARG A 488 16.49 -21.69 -25.73
N THR A 489 17.19 -22.05 -24.66
CA THR A 489 18.36 -21.29 -24.17
C THR A 489 19.44 -21.18 -25.26
N PRO A 490 19.95 -19.97 -25.57
CA PRO A 490 21.03 -19.82 -26.54
C PRO A 490 22.37 -20.37 -26.01
N PRO A 491 23.29 -20.76 -26.90
CA PRO A 491 24.61 -21.28 -26.53
C PRO A 491 25.49 -20.19 -25.88
N SER A 492 26.13 -20.53 -24.76
CA SER A 492 27.03 -19.65 -24.01
C SER A 492 28.14 -19.08 -24.89
N LYS A 493 28.27 -17.74 -24.93
CA LYS A 493 29.46 -17.06 -25.45
C LYS A 493 30.25 -16.39 -24.32
N ASN A 494 31.52 -16.14 -24.63
CA ASN A 494 32.64 -15.93 -23.70
C ASN A 494 32.44 -14.76 -22.71
N PRO A 495 32.79 -14.94 -21.42
CA PRO A 495 32.61 -13.94 -20.36
C PRO A 495 33.55 -12.73 -20.45
N VAL A 496 34.58 -12.78 -21.29
CA VAL A 496 35.67 -11.78 -21.29
C VAL A 496 35.35 -10.57 -22.19
N GLU A 497 34.40 -10.66 -23.13
CA GLU A 497 33.98 -9.52 -23.97
C GLU A 497 32.83 -8.70 -23.35
N GLN A 498 32.11 -9.26 -22.36
CA GLN A 498 31.00 -8.59 -21.64
C GLN A 498 31.47 -7.72 -20.45
N ILE A 499 32.72 -7.82 -20.02
CA ILE A 499 33.20 -7.18 -18.78
C ILE A 499 33.63 -5.72 -18.96
N LEU A 500 33.79 -5.22 -20.20
CA LEU A 500 34.43 -3.91 -20.44
C LEU A 500 33.50 -2.76 -20.84
N THR A 501 32.18 -2.91 -20.73
CA THR A 501 31.23 -1.79 -20.92
C THR A 501 30.09 -1.78 -19.89
N LEU A 502 30.23 -0.90 -18.89
CA LEU A 502 29.17 -0.31 -18.04
C LEU A 502 28.19 -1.30 -17.35
N GLN A 503 28.56 -1.76 -16.17
CA GLN A 503 27.69 -2.54 -15.26
C GLN A 503 26.34 -1.84 -14.96
N ASP A 504 26.32 -0.50 -14.88
CA ASP A 504 25.11 0.30 -14.74
C ASP A 504 24.22 0.33 -16.00
N ALA A 505 24.79 0.15 -17.18
CA ALA A 505 24.03 0.10 -18.43
C ALA A 505 23.41 -1.29 -18.62
N ILE A 506 24.13 -2.34 -18.22
CA ILE A 506 23.64 -3.73 -18.27
C ILE A 506 22.49 -3.93 -17.28
N SER A 507 22.62 -3.46 -16.04
CA SER A 507 21.54 -3.58 -15.05
C SER A 507 20.28 -2.81 -15.47
N LYS A 508 20.43 -1.59 -16.02
CA LYS A 508 19.32 -0.83 -16.59
C LYS A 508 18.71 -1.53 -17.81
N LEU A 509 19.53 -2.10 -18.69
CA LEU A 509 19.03 -2.84 -19.86
C LEU A 509 18.24 -4.07 -19.41
N GLU A 510 18.77 -4.83 -18.44
CA GLU A 510 18.08 -5.99 -17.87
C GLU A 510 16.74 -5.58 -17.24
N GLU A 511 16.71 -4.52 -16.43
CA GLU A 511 15.48 -4.01 -15.83
C GLU A 511 14.45 -3.57 -16.89
N THR A 512 14.91 -2.88 -17.96
CA THR A 512 14.01 -2.48 -19.06
C THR A 512 13.48 -3.68 -19.83
N LEU A 513 14.32 -4.66 -20.19
CA LEU A 513 13.91 -5.89 -20.87
C LEU A 513 12.93 -6.69 -20.01
N GLN A 514 13.22 -6.83 -18.72
CA GLN A 514 12.34 -7.51 -17.78
C GLN A 514 10.98 -6.80 -17.70
N SER A 515 10.96 -5.47 -17.64
CA SER A 515 9.71 -4.70 -17.63
C SER A 515 8.88 -4.90 -18.91
N VAL A 516 9.52 -4.95 -20.08
CA VAL A 516 8.88 -5.20 -21.38
C VAL A 516 8.30 -6.62 -21.43
N ASN A 517 9.05 -7.61 -20.98
CA ASN A 517 8.60 -9.01 -20.90
C ASN A 517 7.38 -9.15 -20.00
N ILE A 518 7.39 -8.54 -18.82
CA ILE A 518 6.25 -8.55 -17.90
C ILE A 518 5.01 -7.93 -18.56
N VAL A 519 5.16 -6.80 -19.27
CA VAL A 519 4.04 -6.16 -19.98
C VAL A 519 3.49 -7.07 -21.09
N LEU A 520 4.36 -7.69 -21.89
CA LEU A 520 3.97 -8.62 -22.95
C LEU A 520 3.26 -9.86 -22.40
N LEU A 521 3.74 -10.41 -21.28
CA LEU A 521 3.12 -11.56 -20.61
C LEU A 521 1.75 -11.23 -20.03
N LYS A 522 1.58 -10.06 -19.42
CA LYS A 522 0.27 -9.58 -18.96
C LYS A 522 -0.69 -9.37 -20.13
N PHE A 523 -0.22 -8.78 -21.22
CA PHE A 523 -1.03 -8.61 -22.44
C PHE A 523 -1.47 -9.98 -23.00
N ARG A 524 -0.54 -10.93 -23.07
CA ARG A 524 -0.82 -12.32 -23.47
C ARG A 524 -1.85 -12.98 -22.55
N ALA A 525 -1.73 -12.82 -21.23
CA ALA A 525 -2.67 -13.36 -20.26
C ALA A 525 -4.10 -12.83 -20.48
N VAL A 526 -4.24 -11.54 -20.78
CA VAL A 526 -5.54 -10.93 -21.11
C VAL A 526 -6.08 -11.44 -22.44
N LEU A 527 -5.23 -11.52 -23.47
CA LEU A 527 -5.63 -11.94 -24.82
C LEU A 527 -6.12 -13.39 -24.86
N PHE A 528 -5.46 -14.30 -24.14
CA PHE A 528 -5.83 -15.71 -24.07
C PHE A 528 -6.81 -16.05 -22.94
N ALA A 529 -7.50 -15.05 -22.37
CA ALA A 529 -8.55 -15.25 -21.38
C ALA A 529 -8.12 -15.95 -20.08
N ALA A 530 -6.85 -15.83 -19.66
CA ALA A 530 -6.38 -16.39 -18.38
C ALA A 530 -7.08 -15.78 -17.15
N VAL A 531 -7.64 -14.56 -17.29
CA VAL A 531 -8.51 -13.94 -16.29
C VAL A 531 -9.84 -13.56 -16.94
N PRO A 532 -10.85 -14.46 -16.96
CA PRO A 532 -12.03 -14.32 -17.81
C PRO A 532 -12.85 -13.04 -17.54
N LYS A 533 -12.95 -12.63 -16.27
CA LYS A 533 -13.64 -11.38 -15.88
C LYS A 533 -12.93 -10.13 -16.42
N THR A 534 -11.59 -10.11 -16.45
CA THR A 534 -10.82 -8.97 -16.96
C THR A 534 -10.86 -8.95 -18.48
N THR A 535 -10.72 -10.11 -19.13
CA THR A 535 -10.77 -10.23 -20.59
C THR A 535 -12.13 -9.79 -21.15
N GLU A 536 -13.24 -10.12 -20.49
CA GLU A 536 -14.56 -9.65 -20.89
C GLU A 536 -14.69 -8.12 -20.78
N MET A 537 -14.24 -7.54 -19.68
CA MET A 537 -14.26 -6.08 -19.49
C MET A 537 -13.41 -5.37 -20.57
N VAL A 538 -12.24 -5.91 -20.90
CA VAL A 538 -11.36 -5.36 -21.96
C VAL A 538 -11.98 -5.55 -23.34
N ALA A 539 -12.57 -6.71 -23.63
CA ALA A 539 -13.23 -6.97 -24.89
C ALA A 539 -14.41 -6.02 -25.10
N VAL A 540 -15.26 -5.81 -24.09
CA VAL A 540 -16.37 -4.85 -24.14
C VAL A 540 -15.84 -3.42 -24.33
N ALA A 541 -14.76 -3.04 -23.63
CA ALA A 541 -14.13 -1.74 -23.81
C ALA A 541 -13.59 -1.54 -25.23
N PHE A 542 -12.99 -2.57 -25.84
CA PHE A 542 -12.54 -2.53 -27.24
C PHE A 542 -13.70 -2.49 -28.23
N LEU A 543 -14.80 -3.19 -27.99
CA LEU A 543 -16.00 -3.07 -28.81
C LEU A 543 -16.60 -1.65 -28.74
N ALA A 544 -16.70 -1.09 -27.53
CA ALA A 544 -17.18 0.27 -27.32
C ALA A 544 -16.26 1.31 -27.98
N ALA A 545 -14.94 1.16 -27.83
CA ALA A 545 -13.96 2.04 -28.47
C ALA A 545 -14.00 1.91 -29.99
N SER A 546 -14.14 0.70 -30.53
CA SER A 546 -14.28 0.46 -31.97
C SER A 546 -15.54 1.16 -32.50
N ALA A 547 -16.69 0.97 -31.85
CA ALA A 547 -17.93 1.66 -32.22
C ALA A 547 -17.77 3.18 -32.17
N PHE A 548 -17.20 3.73 -31.09
CA PHE A 548 -16.97 5.16 -30.93
C PHE A 548 -16.09 5.73 -32.06
N LEU A 549 -14.99 5.05 -32.40
CA LEU A 549 -14.08 5.49 -33.46
C LEU A 549 -14.68 5.38 -34.86
N ILE A 550 -15.65 4.48 -35.08
CA ILE A 550 -16.39 4.38 -36.35
C ILE A 550 -17.36 5.56 -36.52
N PHE A 551 -18.06 5.94 -35.45
CA PHE A 551 -19.07 7.01 -35.51
C PHE A 551 -18.49 8.42 -35.42
N VAL A 552 -17.32 8.59 -34.80
CA VAL A 552 -16.73 9.92 -34.56
C VAL A 552 -15.68 10.25 -35.62
N PRO A 553 -15.88 11.32 -36.41
CA PRO A 553 -14.87 11.79 -37.36
C PRO A 553 -13.54 12.12 -36.68
N TRP A 554 -12.43 11.81 -37.34
CA TRP A 554 -11.08 12.00 -36.80
C TRP A 554 -10.77 13.44 -36.33
N ARG A 555 -11.40 14.46 -36.95
CA ARG A 555 -11.28 15.88 -36.54
C ARG A 555 -11.78 16.10 -35.11
N HIS A 556 -12.86 15.45 -34.70
CA HIS A 556 -13.38 15.54 -33.34
C HIS A 556 -12.51 14.77 -32.35
N LEU A 557 -11.92 13.64 -32.77
CA LEU A 557 -10.94 12.92 -31.94
C LEU A 557 -9.71 13.79 -31.65
N LEU A 558 -9.21 14.52 -32.65
CA LEU A 558 -8.12 15.48 -32.43
C LEU A 558 -8.51 16.61 -31.47
N LEU A 559 -9.72 17.18 -31.62
CA LEU A 559 -10.21 18.22 -30.70
C LEU A 559 -10.30 17.70 -29.26
N ILE A 560 -10.83 16.48 -29.06
CA ILE A 560 -10.88 15.83 -27.75
C ILE A 560 -9.47 15.60 -27.20
N ALA A 561 -8.52 15.15 -28.03
CA ALA A 561 -7.14 14.92 -27.60
C ALA A 561 -6.45 16.22 -27.16
N VAL A 562 -6.62 17.31 -27.93
CA VAL A 562 -6.09 18.63 -27.57
C VAL A 562 -6.73 19.12 -26.26
N LEU A 563 -8.06 19.02 -26.14
CA LEU A 563 -8.76 19.39 -24.91
C LEU A 563 -8.27 18.57 -23.71
N GLU A 564 -8.06 17.27 -23.88
CA GLU A 564 -7.55 16.39 -22.82
C GLU A 564 -6.17 16.83 -22.34
N VAL A 565 -5.24 17.06 -23.28
CA VAL A 565 -3.86 17.47 -22.95
C VAL A 565 -3.83 18.79 -22.17
N TYR A 566 -4.61 19.78 -22.62
CA TYR A 566 -4.62 21.11 -21.99
C TYR A 566 -5.41 21.17 -20.68
N THR A 567 -6.50 20.41 -20.55
CA THR A 567 -7.35 20.45 -19.34
C THR A 567 -6.90 19.47 -18.24
N ARG A 568 -5.92 18.60 -18.53
CA ARG A 568 -5.47 17.55 -17.59
C ARG A 568 -5.00 18.09 -16.25
N GLU A 569 -4.23 19.16 -16.26
CA GLU A 569 -3.61 19.78 -15.07
C GLU A 569 -4.48 20.92 -14.48
N MET A 570 -5.65 21.19 -15.06
CA MET A 570 -6.55 22.22 -14.58
C MET A 570 -7.03 21.88 -13.16
N PRO A 571 -6.99 22.81 -12.17
CA PRO A 571 -7.22 22.50 -10.75
C PRO A 571 -8.57 21.84 -10.48
N LEU A 572 -9.62 22.25 -11.20
CA LEU A 572 -10.97 21.67 -11.09
C LEU A 572 -11.04 20.20 -11.55
N ARG A 573 -10.21 19.82 -12.53
CA ARG A 573 -10.22 18.48 -13.14
C ARG A 573 -9.10 17.57 -12.61
N LYS A 574 -8.00 18.15 -12.12
CA LYS A 574 -6.79 17.45 -11.68
C LYS A 574 -7.09 16.28 -10.74
N GLN A 575 -7.95 16.50 -9.74
CA GLN A 575 -8.34 15.45 -8.79
C GLN A 575 -9.02 14.25 -9.47
N ASN A 576 -9.91 14.50 -10.44
CA ASN A 576 -10.60 13.45 -11.19
C ASN A 576 -9.64 12.71 -12.12
N THR A 577 -8.74 13.43 -12.80
CA THR A 577 -7.71 12.85 -13.65
C THR A 577 -6.74 11.97 -12.86
N GLU A 578 -6.27 12.45 -11.70
CA GLU A 578 -5.39 11.68 -10.82
C GLU A 578 -6.09 10.43 -10.28
N LYS A 579 -7.36 10.56 -9.88
CA LYS A 579 -8.19 9.43 -9.46
C LYS A 579 -8.31 8.41 -10.58
N PHE A 580 -8.64 8.83 -11.81
CA PHE A 580 -8.76 7.94 -12.96
C PHE A 580 -7.42 7.24 -13.29
N ARG A 581 -6.32 7.99 -13.31
CA ARG A 581 -4.97 7.45 -13.50
C ARG A 581 -4.60 6.42 -12.42
N ARG A 582 -4.97 6.70 -11.16
CA ARG A 582 -4.82 5.74 -10.04
C ARG A 582 -5.64 4.48 -10.28
N ARG A 583 -6.90 4.58 -10.72
CA ARG A 583 -7.75 3.41 -11.04
C ARG A 583 -7.16 2.55 -12.14
N ILE A 584 -6.66 3.15 -13.22
CA ILE A 584 -5.99 2.40 -14.30
C ILE A 584 -4.77 1.67 -13.75
N ARG A 585 -3.96 2.34 -12.91
CA ARG A 585 -2.77 1.73 -12.30
C ARG A 585 -3.14 0.56 -11.38
N GLU A 586 -4.13 0.74 -10.51
CA GLU A 586 -4.65 -0.32 -9.63
C GLU A 586 -5.19 -1.50 -10.44
N TRP A 587 -5.94 -1.22 -11.51
CA TRP A 587 -6.46 -2.23 -12.42
C TRP A 587 -5.34 -2.99 -13.15
N TRP A 588 -4.32 -2.30 -13.65
CA TRP A 588 -3.17 -2.92 -14.32
C TRP A 588 -2.32 -3.79 -13.37
N ALA A 589 -2.17 -3.35 -12.12
CA ALA A 589 -1.45 -4.11 -11.10
C ALA A 589 -2.13 -5.46 -10.80
N ARG A 590 -3.46 -5.56 -10.94
CA ARG A 590 -4.25 -6.78 -10.71
C ARG A 590 -4.02 -7.87 -11.75
N ILE A 591 -3.57 -7.53 -12.95
CA ILE A 591 -3.45 -8.52 -14.04
C ILE A 591 -2.23 -9.42 -13.75
N PRO A 592 -2.42 -10.75 -13.58
CA PRO A 592 -1.31 -11.68 -13.40
C PRO A 592 -0.51 -11.85 -14.70
N ALA A 593 0.76 -12.21 -14.57
CA ALA A 593 1.56 -12.61 -15.72
C ALA A 593 1.18 -14.04 -16.14
N ALA A 594 1.18 -14.33 -17.45
CA ALA A 594 1.00 -15.70 -17.92
C ALA A 594 2.17 -16.57 -17.44
N PRO A 595 1.92 -17.78 -16.88
CA PRO A 595 3.00 -18.64 -16.38
C PRO A 595 3.89 -19.12 -17.53
N VAL A 596 5.21 -19.12 -17.30
CA VAL A 596 6.23 -19.60 -18.23
C VAL A 596 7.05 -20.68 -17.53
N GLN A 597 7.17 -21.88 -18.12
CA GLN A 597 8.13 -22.88 -17.64
C GLN A 597 9.32 -22.91 -18.60
N MET A 598 10.51 -22.69 -18.07
CA MET A 598 11.74 -22.78 -18.85
C MET A 598 12.25 -24.23 -18.81
N ILE A 599 12.23 -24.92 -19.95
CA ILE A 599 12.79 -26.27 -20.04
C ILE A 599 14.31 -26.15 -20.17
N LYS A 600 15.04 -26.56 -19.14
CA LYS A 600 16.50 -26.74 -19.24
C LYS A 600 16.78 -27.83 -20.28
N PRO A 601 17.69 -27.61 -21.25
CA PRO A 601 18.02 -28.64 -22.23
C PRO A 601 18.55 -29.89 -21.51
N ASN A 602 17.91 -31.04 -21.74
CA ASN A 602 18.37 -32.34 -21.25
C ASN A 602 19.82 -32.59 -21.71
N GLU A 603 20.75 -32.66 -20.76
CA GLU A 603 22.16 -33.04 -21.00
C GLU A 603 22.34 -34.50 -21.47
N SER A 604 21.26 -35.26 -21.66
CA SER A 604 21.29 -36.70 -21.94
C SER A 604 21.30 -37.08 -23.43
N LYS A 605 21.90 -36.28 -24.33
CA LYS A 605 22.15 -36.69 -25.73
C LYS A 605 23.49 -36.17 -26.28
N LYS A 606 24.60 -36.47 -25.58
CA LYS A 606 25.93 -36.59 -26.20
C LYS A 606 26.67 -37.82 -25.65
N LYS A 607 26.23 -39.00 -26.09
CA LYS A 607 27.09 -40.19 -26.22
C LYS A 607 26.66 -40.94 -27.48
N ARG A 608 27.30 -40.61 -28.59
CA ARG A 608 27.82 -41.59 -29.55
C ARG A 608 28.89 -40.94 -30.40
#